data_AF-A0A8J4R383-F1
#
_entry.id   AF-A0A8J4R383-F1
#
_cell.length_a   1.000
_cell.length_b   1.000
_cell.length_c   1.000
_cell.angle_alpha   90.00
_cell.angle_beta   90.00
_cell.angle_gamma   90.00
#
_symmetry.space_group_name_H-M   'P 1'
#
loop_
_entity.id
_entity.type
_entity.pdbx_description
1 polymer ?
#
loop_
_entity_poly.entity_id
_entity_poly.type
_entity_poly.pdbx_seq_one_letter_code
_entity_poly.pdbx_strand_id
1 'polypeptide(L)'
;MRQRWATSIGEGSMENIEDIDHLVAQNEVTLESCDNVGDNNVGEASSKAKKRKTSKNEDMEQIMGAIQNVASAMRDGNLIFERSMARLPIPEQEVFHLLDEIGIDSKLQTRAYLYLIKNPDMLRAFIGYPMEKRKELLFTMMSDS
;
A
#
# COMPACT_ATOMS: atom_id res chain seq x y z
N MET A 1 54.91 -0.75 -1.62
CA MET A 1 55.37 -1.69 -2.66
C MET A 1 55.12 -3.09 -2.13
N ARG A 2 54.40 -3.92 -2.88
CA ARG A 2 54.05 -5.31 -2.53
C ARG A 2 55.30 -6.17 -2.60
N GLN A 3 55.42 -7.17 -1.73
CA GLN A 3 56.26 -8.34 -2.00
C GLN A 3 55.40 -9.60 -1.83
N ARG A 4 55.07 -10.21 -2.98
CA ARG A 4 54.76 -11.64 -3.17
C ARG A 4 56.14 -12.33 -3.28
N TRP A 5 56.43 -13.61 -3.10
CA TRP A 5 55.78 -14.94 -3.05
C TRP A 5 56.91 -15.88 -2.49
N ALA A 6 56.72 -16.99 -1.77
CA ALA A 6 56.15 -18.27 -2.20
C ALA A 6 56.15 -19.32 -1.05
N THR A 7 55.21 -20.26 -1.08
CA THR A 7 55.36 -21.69 -0.67
C THR A 7 54.38 -22.47 -1.54
N SER A 8 54.84 -22.99 -2.68
CA SER A 8 55.22 -24.39 -2.94
C SER A 8 54.05 -25.37 -2.90
N ILE A 9 53.46 -25.60 -4.09
CA ILE A 9 52.69 -26.81 -4.42
C ILE A 9 53.72 -27.89 -4.73
N GLY A 10 53.76 -28.91 -3.88
CA GLY A 10 54.35 -30.22 -4.19
C GLY A 10 53.22 -31.20 -4.47
N GLU A 11 53.31 -31.89 -5.60
CA GLU A 11 52.38 -32.94 -6.01
C GLU A 11 52.42 -34.14 -5.06
N GLY A 12 51.22 -34.64 -4.70
CA GLY A 12 50.95 -36.04 -4.38
C GLY A 12 51.30 -36.51 -2.96
N SER A 13 50.27 -36.68 -2.12
CA SER A 13 50.01 -37.93 -1.39
C SER A 13 48.85 -37.74 -0.41
N MET A 14 47.76 -38.48 -0.66
CA MET A 14 46.71 -38.89 0.27
C MET A 14 45.92 -37.79 1.00
N GLU A 15 44.68 -37.61 0.56
CA GLU A 15 43.56 -37.36 1.49
C GLU A 15 43.58 -38.52 2.50
N ASN A 16 44.28 -38.36 3.63
CA ASN A 16 44.37 -39.40 4.63
C ASN A 16 43.01 -39.51 5.31
N ILE A 17 42.48 -40.73 5.44
CA ILE A 17 41.22 -41.02 6.15
C ILE A 17 41.21 -40.40 7.56
N GLU A 18 42.40 -40.26 8.16
CA GLU A 18 42.63 -39.62 9.46
C GLU A 18 42.21 -38.14 9.50
N ASP A 19 42.33 -37.41 8.38
CA ASP A 19 41.89 -36.01 8.28
C ASP A 19 40.35 -35.93 8.24
N ILE A 20 39.70 -36.95 7.67
CA ILE A 20 38.23 -37.07 7.65
C ILE A 20 37.72 -37.33 9.07
N ASP A 21 38.37 -38.21 9.83
CA ASP A 21 37.99 -38.46 11.23
C ASP A 21 38.14 -37.20 12.10
N HIS A 22 39.17 -36.37 11.87
CA HIS A 22 39.31 -35.09 12.58
C HIS A 22 38.19 -34.10 12.22
N LEU A 23 37.80 -34.03 10.94
CA LEU A 23 36.70 -33.18 10.45
C LEU A 23 35.32 -33.67 10.95
N VAL A 24 35.13 -34.97 11.12
CA VAL A 24 33.90 -35.57 11.66
C VAL A 24 33.83 -35.40 13.18
N ALA A 25 34.93 -35.64 13.90
CA ALA A 25 35.00 -35.41 15.35
C ALA A 25 34.75 -33.95 15.71
N GLN A 26 35.23 -33.00 14.90
CA GLN A 26 34.97 -31.58 15.12
C GLN A 26 33.50 -31.19 14.91
N ASN A 27 32.73 -31.98 14.16
CA ASN A 27 31.31 -31.75 13.90
C ASN A 27 30.39 -32.71 14.66
N GLU A 28 30.92 -33.50 15.60
CA GLU A 28 30.12 -34.37 16.44
C GLU A 28 29.25 -33.51 17.37
N VAL A 29 27.96 -33.40 17.02
CA VAL A 29 26.98 -32.67 17.81
C VAL A 29 26.45 -33.60 18.89
N THR A 30 26.88 -33.38 20.13
CA THR A 30 26.29 -34.03 21.29
C THR A 30 24.91 -33.40 21.54
N LEU A 31 23.84 -34.13 21.23
CA LEU A 31 22.49 -33.71 21.56
C LEU A 31 22.25 -33.92 23.06
N GLU A 32 22.10 -32.82 23.79
CA GLU A 32 21.65 -32.81 25.17
C GLU A 32 20.14 -33.14 25.24
N SER A 33 19.77 -34.16 26.02
CA SER A 33 18.36 -34.51 26.26
C SER A 33 17.72 -33.42 27.08
N CYS A 34 16.87 -32.61 26.46
CA CYS A 34 16.03 -31.64 27.16
C CYS A 34 14.83 -32.33 27.81
N ASP A 35 15.09 -33.22 28.77
CA ASP A 35 14.07 -33.59 29.77
C ASP A 35 13.95 -32.42 30.75
N ASN A 36 13.19 -31.41 30.33
CA ASN A 36 12.86 -30.25 31.13
C ASN A 36 11.87 -30.63 32.24
N VAL A 37 12.40 -31.17 33.32
CA VAL A 37 11.76 -31.14 34.65
C VAL A 37 12.81 -30.73 35.67
N GLY A 38 12.62 -29.55 36.25
CA GLY A 38 13.13 -29.23 37.58
C GLY A 38 14.40 -28.37 37.62
N ASP A 39 14.16 -27.07 37.77
CA ASP A 39 14.63 -26.24 38.88
C ASP A 39 16.14 -26.15 39.23
N ASN A 40 16.56 -24.90 39.41
CA ASN A 40 17.75 -24.40 40.13
C ASN A 40 19.12 -24.25 39.41
N ASN A 41 19.37 -22.98 39.03
CA ASN A 41 20.60 -22.18 39.19
C ASN A 41 21.92 -22.89 39.53
N VAL A 42 22.92 -22.84 38.64
CA VAL A 42 24.34 -22.52 38.93
C VAL A 42 25.05 -22.01 37.65
N GLY A 43 25.76 -20.87 37.74
CA GLY A 43 27.07 -20.71 37.09
C GLY A 43 27.22 -19.83 35.84
N GLU A 44 27.58 -18.58 36.07
CA GLU A 44 28.23 -17.56 35.21
C GLU A 44 28.94 -17.97 33.90
N ALA A 45 28.53 -17.33 32.80
CA ALA A 45 29.46 -16.76 31.82
C ALA A 45 28.84 -15.51 31.16
N SER A 46 29.55 -14.39 31.33
CA SER A 46 29.22 -13.06 30.84
C SER A 46 29.14 -12.99 29.31
N SER A 47 27.97 -12.65 28.79
CA SER A 47 27.85 -11.72 27.66
C SER A 47 26.50 -11.00 27.77
N LYS A 48 26.56 -9.67 27.93
CA LYS A 48 25.40 -8.77 27.93
C LYS A 48 24.80 -8.71 26.52
N ALA A 49 24.17 -9.79 26.06
CA ALA A 49 23.15 -9.69 25.03
C ALA A 49 21.94 -9.04 25.71
N LYS A 50 21.79 -7.72 25.53
CA LYS A 50 20.57 -7.01 25.89
C LYS A 50 19.45 -7.56 25.01
N LYS A 51 18.86 -8.69 25.41
CA LYS A 51 17.58 -9.17 24.89
C LYS A 51 16.59 -8.06 25.19
N ARG A 52 16.34 -7.20 24.20
CA ARG A 52 15.19 -6.32 24.20
C ARG A 52 13.99 -7.26 24.21
N LYS A 53 13.46 -7.52 25.41
CA LYS A 53 12.04 -7.84 25.56
C LYS A 53 11.32 -6.56 25.16
N THR A 54 11.11 -6.34 23.86
CA THR A 54 10.01 -5.47 23.44
C THR A 54 8.77 -6.12 24.01
N SER A 55 8.08 -5.38 24.86
CA SER A 55 6.85 -5.91 25.43
C SER A 55 5.90 -6.15 24.26
N LYS A 56 5.23 -7.32 24.21
CA LYS A 56 4.17 -7.61 23.22
C LYS A 56 3.13 -6.47 23.12
N ASN A 57 3.06 -5.64 24.16
CA ASN A 57 2.26 -4.43 24.25
C ASN A 57 2.77 -3.29 23.34
N GLU A 58 4.08 -3.05 23.26
CA GLU A 58 4.67 -2.04 22.34
C GLU A 58 4.37 -2.36 20.87
N ASP A 59 4.44 -3.65 20.48
CA ASP A 59 4.12 -4.08 19.12
C ASP A 59 2.62 -3.90 18.82
N MET A 60 1.76 -4.18 19.80
CA MET A 60 0.30 -3.97 19.68
C MET A 60 -0.05 -2.47 19.58
N GLU A 61 0.60 -1.61 20.37
CA GLU A 61 0.43 -0.16 20.31
C GLU A 61 0.89 0.41 18.96
N GLN A 62 2.01 -0.09 18.42
CA GLN A 62 2.47 0.29 17.07
C GLN A 62 1.49 -0.15 15.99
N ILE A 63 0.97 -1.39 16.07
CA ILE A 63 -0.03 -1.90 15.13
C ILE A 63 -1.32 -1.07 15.21
N MET A 64 -1.78 -0.76 16.43
CA MET A 64 -3.00 0.02 16.63
C MET A 64 -2.84 1.46 16.13
N GLY A 65 -1.68 2.08 16.36
CA GLY A 65 -1.32 3.37 15.79
C GLY A 65 -1.28 3.36 14.26
N ALA A 66 -0.70 2.31 13.66
CA ALA A 66 -0.69 2.15 12.21
C ALA A 66 -2.10 2.01 11.63
N ILE A 67 -2.97 1.21 12.27
CA ILE A 67 -4.38 1.06 11.86
C ILE A 67 -5.12 2.39 11.98
N GLN A 68 -4.90 3.15 13.05
CA GLN A 68 -5.56 4.43 13.26
C GLN A 68 -5.10 5.50 12.26
N ASN A 69 -3.83 5.46 11.85
CA ASN A 69 -3.31 6.29 10.77
C ASN A 69 -3.96 5.94 9.43
N VAL A 70 -4.07 4.66 9.09
CA VAL A 70 -4.77 4.20 7.87
C VAL A 70 -6.23 4.63 7.90
N ALA A 71 -6.94 4.40 9.01
CA ALA A 71 -8.34 4.80 9.16
C ALA A 71 -8.55 6.31 9.04
N SER A 72 -7.59 7.11 9.50
CA SER A 72 -7.63 8.58 9.35
C SER A 72 -7.34 8.99 7.91
N ALA A 73 -6.33 8.42 7.26
CA ALA A 73 -6.03 8.66 5.85
C ALA A 73 -7.20 8.27 4.94
N MET A 74 -7.94 7.19 5.25
CA MET A 74 -9.15 6.81 4.52
C MET A 74 -10.28 7.82 4.70
N ARG A 75 -10.52 8.32 5.93
CA ARG A 75 -11.52 9.36 6.18
C ARG A 75 -11.19 10.66 5.45
N ASP A 76 -9.93 11.09 5.51
CA ASP A 76 -9.45 12.28 4.81
C ASP A 76 -9.56 12.10 3.29
N GLY A 77 -9.21 10.92 2.78
CA GLY A 77 -9.37 10.54 1.38
C GLY A 77 -10.83 10.63 0.91
N ASN A 78 -11.77 10.14 1.73
CA ASN A 78 -13.21 10.25 1.43
C ASN A 78 -13.68 11.71 1.40
N LEU A 79 -13.26 12.54 2.35
CA LEU A 79 -13.61 13.97 2.38
C LEU A 79 -13.08 14.71 1.14
N ILE A 80 -11.85 14.41 0.72
CA ILE A 80 -11.26 14.97 -0.50
C ILE A 80 -12.04 14.50 -1.73
N PHE A 81 -12.40 13.22 -1.80
CA PHE A 81 -13.18 12.65 -2.90
C PHE A 81 -14.57 13.29 -3.01
N GLU A 82 -15.31 13.40 -1.91
CA GLU A 82 -16.61 14.08 -1.88
C GLU A 82 -16.50 15.53 -2.34
N ARG A 83 -15.47 16.26 -1.85
CA ARG A 83 -15.22 17.64 -2.27
C ARG A 83 -14.86 17.77 -3.75
N SER A 84 -14.23 16.74 -4.33
CA SER A 84 -13.94 16.68 -5.76
C SER A 84 -15.20 16.44 -6.60
N MET A 85 -16.13 15.63 -6.09
CA MET A 85 -17.41 15.33 -6.75
C MET A 85 -18.39 16.50 -6.71
N ALA A 86 -18.36 17.29 -5.63
CA ALA A 86 -19.19 18.48 -5.48
C ALA A 86 -18.83 19.62 -6.45
N ARG A 87 -17.68 19.56 -7.13
CA ARG A 87 -17.30 20.55 -8.14
C ARG A 87 -17.98 20.21 -9.46
N LEU A 88 -18.44 21.24 -10.17
CA LEU A 88 -18.92 21.08 -11.54
C LEU A 88 -17.80 20.47 -12.41
N PRO A 89 -18.11 19.52 -13.31
CA PRO A 89 -17.12 18.92 -14.20
C PRO A 89 -16.45 19.93 -15.14
N ILE A 90 -17.14 21.04 -15.43
CA ILE A 90 -16.70 22.12 -16.33
C ILE A 90 -17.10 23.48 -15.75
N PRO A 91 -16.47 24.59 -16.17
CA PRO A 91 -16.90 25.94 -15.82
C PRO A 91 -18.36 26.21 -16.21
N GLU A 92 -19.04 27.08 -15.47
CA GLU A 92 -20.45 27.39 -15.72
C GLU A 92 -20.70 27.96 -17.12
N GLN A 93 -19.79 28.80 -17.65
CA GLN A 93 -19.92 29.32 -19.01
C GLN A 93 -19.92 28.21 -20.07
N GLU A 94 -19.13 27.16 -19.87
CA GLU A 94 -19.07 26.02 -20.80
C GLU A 94 -20.38 25.22 -20.82
N VAL A 95 -21.11 25.17 -19.69
CA VAL A 95 -22.44 24.54 -19.64
C VAL A 95 -23.40 25.24 -20.59
N PHE A 96 -23.34 26.57 -20.67
CA PHE A 96 -24.18 27.34 -21.58
C PHE A 96 -23.84 27.05 -23.04
N HIS A 97 -22.55 27.01 -23.38
CA HIS A 97 -22.10 26.67 -24.73
C HIS A 97 -22.52 25.25 -25.15
N LEU A 98 -22.43 24.26 -24.26
CA LEU A 98 -22.90 22.91 -24.56
C LEU A 98 -24.39 22.87 -24.91
N LEU A 99 -25.22 23.63 -24.18
CA LEU A 99 -26.67 23.70 -24.43
C LEU A 99 -27.00 24.35 -25.77
N ASP A 100 -26.19 25.33 -26.19
CA ASP A 100 -26.29 25.97 -27.50
C ASP A 100 -25.88 24.99 -28.61
N GLU A 101 -24.79 24.25 -28.41
CA GLU A 101 -24.24 23.28 -29.36
C GLU A 101 -25.22 22.13 -29.67
N ILE A 102 -25.97 21.67 -28.66
CA ILE A 102 -27.02 20.65 -28.84
C ILE A 102 -28.35 21.23 -29.36
N GLY A 103 -28.43 22.55 -29.59
CA GLY A 103 -29.58 23.24 -30.15
C GLY A 103 -30.82 23.21 -29.25
N ILE A 104 -30.67 23.48 -27.96
CA ILE A 104 -31.80 23.65 -27.03
C ILE A 104 -32.52 24.98 -27.34
N ASP A 105 -33.85 24.96 -27.31
CA ASP A 105 -34.66 26.17 -27.50
C ASP A 105 -34.32 27.20 -26.40
N SER A 106 -34.11 28.46 -26.80
CA SER A 106 -33.79 29.57 -25.89
C SER A 106 -34.77 29.68 -24.70
N LYS A 107 -36.05 29.37 -24.90
CA LYS A 107 -37.06 29.37 -23.83
C LYS A 107 -36.79 28.34 -22.74
N LEU A 108 -36.15 27.23 -23.11
CA LEU A 108 -35.83 26.11 -22.22
C LEU A 108 -34.38 26.13 -21.76
N GLN A 109 -33.49 26.83 -22.48
CA GLN A 109 -32.06 26.90 -22.22
C GLN A 109 -31.75 27.37 -20.79
N THR A 110 -32.41 28.42 -20.32
CA THR A 110 -32.26 28.89 -18.93
C THR A 110 -32.67 27.84 -17.90
N ARG A 111 -33.75 27.09 -18.17
CA ARG A 111 -34.22 26.03 -17.26
C ARG A 111 -33.25 24.84 -17.25
N ALA A 112 -32.78 24.43 -18.42
CA ALA A 112 -31.79 23.36 -18.57
C ALA A 112 -30.45 23.73 -17.91
N TYR A 113 -29.99 24.96 -18.10
CA TYR A 113 -28.78 25.48 -17.46
C TYR A 113 -28.87 25.42 -15.94
N LEU A 114 -29.96 25.96 -15.38
CA LEU A 114 -30.19 25.92 -13.93
C LEU A 114 -30.30 24.49 -13.40
N TYR A 115 -30.90 23.57 -14.16
CA TYR A 115 -31.01 22.17 -13.78
C TYR A 115 -29.63 21.50 -13.69
N LEU A 116 -28.78 21.68 -14.70
CA LEU A 116 -27.45 21.07 -14.78
C LEU A 116 -26.49 21.61 -13.71
N ILE A 117 -26.53 22.91 -13.41
CA ILE A 117 -25.69 23.51 -12.36
C ILE A 117 -26.12 23.04 -10.97
N LYS A 118 -27.42 22.88 -10.74
CA LYS A 118 -27.94 22.37 -9.46
C LYS A 118 -27.63 20.89 -9.25
N ASN A 119 -27.41 20.13 -10.33
CA ASN A 119 -27.21 18.68 -10.30
C ASN A 119 -25.88 18.30 -11.01
N PRO A 120 -24.73 18.40 -10.32
CA PRO A 120 -23.42 18.13 -10.92
C PRO A 120 -23.27 16.70 -11.45
N ASP A 121 -23.95 15.73 -10.84
CA ASP A 121 -23.96 14.33 -11.32
C ASP A 121 -24.71 14.17 -12.64
N MET A 122 -25.83 14.88 -12.82
CA MET A 122 -26.56 14.92 -14.09
C MET A 122 -25.75 15.62 -15.17
N LEU A 123 -25.04 16.70 -14.83
CA LEU A 123 -24.10 17.35 -15.73
C LEU A 123 -22.96 16.42 -16.14
N ARG A 124 -22.40 15.64 -15.21
CA ARG A 124 -21.37 14.64 -15.52
C ARG A 124 -21.89 13.56 -16.47
N ALA A 125 -23.09 13.04 -16.22
CA ALA A 125 -23.73 12.07 -17.10
C ALA A 125 -24.02 12.66 -18.49
N PHE A 126 -24.51 13.89 -18.55
CA PHE A 126 -24.79 14.62 -19.79
C PHE A 126 -23.53 14.82 -20.65
N ILE A 127 -22.42 15.27 -20.06
CA ILE A 127 -21.14 15.45 -20.77
C ILE A 127 -20.60 14.13 -21.29
N GLY A 128 -20.69 13.06 -20.49
CA GLY A 128 -20.22 11.72 -20.86
C GLY A 128 -21.06 11.03 -21.94
N TYR A 129 -22.24 11.55 -22.27
CA TYR A 129 -23.14 10.93 -23.24
C TYR A 129 -22.85 11.39 -24.68
N PRO A 130 -23.14 10.57 -25.71
CA PRO A 130 -22.97 10.96 -27.11
C PRO A 130 -23.75 12.23 -27.46
N MET A 131 -23.07 13.16 -28.14
CA MET A 131 -23.57 14.51 -28.41
C MET A 131 -24.93 14.52 -29.10
N GLU A 132 -25.15 13.61 -30.06
CA GLU A 132 -26.35 13.51 -30.86
C GLU A 132 -27.59 13.18 -30.00
N LYS A 133 -27.38 12.51 -28.87
CA LYS A 133 -28.44 12.04 -27.98
C LYS A 133 -28.55 12.86 -26.69
N ARG A 134 -27.62 13.80 -26.45
CA ARG A 134 -27.61 14.64 -25.24
C ARG A 134 -28.90 15.44 -25.07
N LYS A 135 -29.49 15.91 -26.16
CA LYS A 135 -30.75 16.66 -26.11
C LYS A 135 -31.90 15.81 -25.56
N GLU A 136 -32.08 14.60 -26.08
CA GLU A 136 -33.09 13.64 -25.59
C GLU A 136 -32.84 13.28 -24.13
N LEU A 137 -31.59 12.94 -23.78
CA LEU A 137 -31.20 12.62 -22.41
C LEU A 137 -31.55 13.75 -21.42
N LEU A 138 -31.23 14.99 -21.78
CA LEU A 138 -31.51 16.16 -20.96
C LEU A 138 -33.01 16.34 -20.71
N PHE A 139 -33.85 16.08 -21.72
CA PHE A 139 -35.31 16.11 -21.54
C PHE A 139 -35.80 15.02 -20.60
N THR A 140 -35.29 13.80 -20.70
CA THR A 140 -35.62 12.70 -19.78
C THR A 140 -35.23 13.07 -18.35
N MET A 141 -33.99 13.51 -18.14
CA MET A 141 -33.48 13.92 -16.83
C MET A 141 -34.33 15.02 -16.18
N MET A 142 -34.69 16.06 -16.96
CA MET A 142 -35.48 17.19 -16.48
C MET A 142 -36.97 16.87 -16.24
N SER A 143 -37.45 15.75 -16.79
CA SER A 143 -38.84 15.28 -16.64
C SER A 143 -39.02 14.34 -15.47
N ASP A 144 -37.96 13.59 -15.13
CA ASP A 144 -37.90 12.67 -13.98
C ASP A 144 -37.56 13.38 -12.65
N SER A 145 -37.35 14.71 -12.67
CA SER A 145 -36.92 15.54 -11.52
C SER A 145 -38.01 16.42 -10.94
#